data_AF-A0A2A5NZU5-F1
#
_entry.id   AF-A0A2A5NZU5-F1
#
_cell.length_a   1.000
_cell.length_b   1.000
_cell.length_c   1.000
_cell.angle_alpha   90.00
_cell.angle_beta   90.00
_cell.angle_gamma   90.00
#
_symmetry.space_group_name_H-M   'P 1'
#
loop_
_entity.id
_entity.type
_entity.pdbx_description
1 polymer ?
#
loop_
_entity_poly.entity_id
_entity_poly.type
_entity_poly.pdbx_seq_one_letter_code
_entity_poly.pdbx_strand_id
1 'polypeptide(L)'
;MFPTFGAVIAQEDIPPNRDRLFDAGIAGPIAGLAVTILVAVYAIQHAPMVSLKELSELQARLGGRVIWFPVPVLYLLLQNALRPVPEGYVVLVDPLTWAAIVGMAITALNIFPAWQLDGGHLARAVLGARYHNYATLASILILLMVGYYMMALFILFMYMVSGGVTVRPLDDVSPVSGWRKALFGASWIIAALCLPYPRFA
;
A
#
# COMPACT_ATOMS: atom_id res chain seq x y z
N MET A 1 -6.95 28.93 -2.29
CA MET A 1 -7.38 27.65 -2.90
C MET A 1 -7.41 27.88 -4.40
N PHE A 2 -6.42 27.34 -5.15
CA PHE A 2 -6.42 27.45 -6.61
C PHE A 2 -7.37 26.39 -7.18
N PRO A 3 -8.33 26.76 -8.04
CA PRO A 3 -9.31 25.84 -8.58
C PRO A 3 -8.67 24.94 -9.66
N THR A 4 -9.15 23.72 -9.81
CA THR A 4 -8.82 22.83 -10.93
C THR A 4 -9.34 23.42 -12.24
N PHE A 5 -8.59 23.24 -13.33
CA PHE A 5 -9.13 23.28 -14.69
C PHE A 5 -10.27 22.27 -14.85
N GLY A 6 -11.51 22.66 -14.50
CA GLY A 6 -12.74 22.01 -14.97
C GLY A 6 -13.74 21.54 -13.92
N ALA A 7 -13.36 21.15 -12.69
CA ALA A 7 -14.33 20.75 -11.67
C ALA A 7 -13.75 20.78 -10.25
N VAL A 8 -14.06 21.84 -9.50
CA VAL A 8 -13.84 21.89 -8.06
C VAL A 8 -15.10 21.35 -7.40
N ILE A 9 -15.07 20.10 -6.95
CA ILE A 9 -16.06 19.62 -5.99
C ILE A 9 -15.40 19.77 -4.62
N ALA A 10 -15.76 20.85 -3.92
CA ALA A 10 -15.39 21.01 -2.52
C ALA A 10 -16.16 19.95 -1.72
N GLN A 11 -15.45 18.96 -1.16
CA GLN A 11 -16.04 18.05 -0.19
C GLN A 11 -16.02 18.76 1.17
N GLU A 12 -17.16 19.33 1.56
CA GLU A 12 -17.27 20.35 2.60
C GLU A 12 -17.61 19.80 4.01
N ASP A 13 -17.70 18.48 4.19
CA ASP A 13 -18.15 17.94 5.47
C ASP A 13 -17.00 17.37 6.30
N ILE A 14 -16.66 18.07 7.38
CA ILE A 14 -15.90 17.52 8.51
C ILE A 14 -16.60 16.20 8.91
N PRO A 15 -15.88 15.07 9.01
CA PRO A 15 -16.50 13.79 9.32
C PRO A 15 -17.36 13.90 10.59
N PRO A 16 -18.64 13.51 10.54
CA PRO A 16 -19.55 13.74 11.67
C PRO A 16 -19.15 12.95 12.92
N ASN A 17 -18.54 11.77 12.73
CA ASN A 17 -18.04 10.93 13.80
C ASN A 17 -16.83 10.12 13.36
N ARG A 18 -16.19 9.44 14.31
CA ARG A 18 -15.02 8.58 14.05
C ARG A 18 -15.32 7.41 13.11
N ASP A 19 -16.55 6.92 13.08
CA ASP A 19 -16.97 5.85 12.15
C ASP A 19 -16.90 6.30 10.70
N ARG A 20 -17.40 7.51 10.36
CA ARG A 20 -17.30 8.06 9.00
C ARG A 20 -15.86 8.37 8.60
N LEU A 21 -15.05 8.86 9.54
CA LEU A 21 -13.61 9.05 9.31
C LEU A 21 -12.91 7.72 8.97
N PHE A 22 -13.27 6.64 9.68
CA PHE A 22 -12.75 5.30 9.41
C PHE A 22 -13.19 4.79 8.03
N ASP A 23 -14.47 4.90 7.70
CA ASP A 23 -15.04 4.40 6.44
C ASP A 23 -14.43 5.12 5.23
N ALA A 24 -14.21 6.43 5.33
CA ALA A 24 -13.55 7.21 4.29
C ALA A 24 -12.09 6.76 4.09
N GLY A 25 -11.36 6.54 5.19
CA GLY A 25 -9.96 6.10 5.11
C GLY A 25 -9.80 4.69 4.58
N ILE A 26 -10.73 3.75 4.88
CA ILE A 26 -10.56 2.35 4.46
C ILE A 26 -11.03 2.10 3.02
N ALA A 27 -11.91 2.93 2.49
CA ALA A 27 -12.44 2.79 1.14
C ALA A 27 -11.35 2.86 0.06
N GLY A 28 -10.40 3.79 0.19
CA GLY A 28 -9.30 3.98 -0.76
C GLY A 28 -8.44 2.71 -0.93
N PRO A 29 -7.81 2.21 0.15
CA PRO A 29 -6.98 1.01 0.08
C PRO A 29 -7.74 -0.24 -0.38
N ILE A 30 -9.00 -0.42 0.04
CA ILE A 30 -9.81 -1.57 -0.40
C ILE A 30 -10.11 -1.48 -1.90
N ALA A 31 -10.55 -0.32 -2.40
CA ALA A 31 -10.84 -0.14 -3.81
C ALA A 31 -9.58 -0.29 -4.68
N GLY A 32 -8.47 0.33 -4.25
CA GLY A 32 -7.18 0.21 -4.92
C GLY A 32 -6.67 -1.23 -4.96
N LEU A 33 -6.80 -1.97 -3.85
CA LEU A 33 -6.43 -3.37 -3.78
C LEU A 33 -7.31 -4.24 -4.70
N ALA A 34 -8.62 -4.01 -4.73
CA ALA A 34 -9.53 -4.77 -5.59
C ALA A 34 -9.13 -4.65 -7.07
N VAL A 35 -8.87 -3.43 -7.54
CA VAL A 35 -8.40 -3.19 -8.91
C VAL A 35 -7.02 -3.83 -9.13
N THR A 36 -6.11 -3.69 -8.16
CA THR A 36 -4.76 -4.27 -8.23
C THR A 36 -4.81 -5.80 -8.34
N ILE A 37 -5.71 -6.47 -7.61
CA ILE A 37 -5.89 -7.92 -7.69
C ILE A 37 -6.36 -8.33 -9.08
N LEU A 38 -7.31 -7.61 -9.69
CA LEU A 38 -7.76 -7.90 -11.06
C LEU A 38 -6.61 -7.81 -12.06
N VAL A 39 -5.80 -6.76 -11.96
CA VAL A 39 -4.60 -6.59 -12.79
C VAL A 39 -3.58 -7.70 -12.52
N ALA A 40 -3.35 -8.07 -11.27
CA ALA A 40 -2.43 -9.13 -10.88
C ALA A 40 -2.85 -10.49 -11.45
N VAL A 41 -4.13 -10.85 -11.34
CA VAL A 41 -4.69 -12.09 -11.90
C VAL A 41 -4.46 -12.15 -13.41
N TYR A 42 -4.77 -11.05 -14.11
CA TYR A 42 -4.56 -10.97 -15.55
C TYR A 42 -3.07 -11.08 -15.91
N ALA A 43 -2.21 -10.36 -15.20
CA ALA A 43 -0.76 -10.40 -15.42
C ALA A 43 -0.19 -11.81 -15.21
N ILE A 44 -0.54 -12.50 -14.12
CA ILE A 44 -0.08 -13.86 -13.81
C ILE A 44 -0.43 -14.86 -14.92
N GLN A 45 -1.63 -14.75 -15.47
CA GLN A 45 -2.11 -15.66 -16.52
C GLN A 45 -1.37 -15.45 -17.85
N HIS A 46 -0.94 -14.22 -18.15
CA HIS A 46 -0.36 -13.86 -19.45
C HIS A 46 1.16 -13.62 -19.42
N ALA A 47 1.76 -13.52 -18.23
CA ALA A 47 3.18 -13.25 -18.10
C ALA A 47 4.03 -14.36 -18.76
N PRO A 48 5.08 -14.00 -19.51
CA PRO A 48 5.94 -14.99 -20.15
C PRO A 48 6.73 -15.76 -19.10
N MET A 49 6.72 -17.09 -19.21
CA MET A 49 7.55 -17.99 -18.41
C MET A 49 8.66 -18.54 -19.30
N VAL A 50 9.90 -18.47 -18.83
CA VAL A 50 11.06 -18.97 -19.55
C VAL A 50 11.87 -19.89 -18.66
N SER A 51 12.50 -20.90 -19.24
CA SER A 51 13.44 -21.75 -18.51
C SER A 51 14.70 -20.97 -18.13
N LEU A 52 15.39 -21.39 -17.08
CA LEU A 52 16.67 -20.81 -16.68
C LEU A 52 17.73 -20.89 -17.80
N LYS A 53 17.66 -21.93 -18.63
CA LYS A 53 18.53 -22.07 -19.80
C LYS A 53 18.24 -20.99 -20.84
N GLU A 54 16.97 -20.83 -21.24
CA GLU A 54 16.56 -19.78 -22.18
C GLU A 54 16.87 -18.38 -21.65
N LEU A 55 16.71 -18.16 -20.35
CA LEU A 55 17.08 -16.90 -19.72
C LEU A 55 18.57 -16.60 -19.89
N SER A 56 19.44 -17.59 -19.64
CA SER A 56 20.89 -17.43 -19.78
C SER A 56 21.31 -17.14 -21.23
N GLU A 57 20.67 -17.79 -22.20
CA GLU A 57 20.88 -17.55 -23.62
C GLU A 57 20.40 -16.16 -24.03
N LEU A 58 19.25 -15.73 -23.52
CA LEU A 58 18.68 -14.40 -23.79
C LEU A 58 19.59 -13.29 -23.26
N GLN A 59 20.16 -13.47 -22.06
CA GLN A 59 21.14 -12.55 -21.48
C GLN A 59 22.41 -12.46 -22.32
N ALA A 60 22.95 -13.60 -22.78
CA ALA A 60 24.14 -13.64 -23.62
C ALA A 60 23.91 -12.93 -24.97
N ARG A 61 22.70 -13.03 -25.53
CA ARG A 61 22.35 -12.41 -26.81
C ARG A 61 22.04 -10.92 -26.72
N LEU A 62 21.31 -10.49 -25.69
CA LEU A 62 20.86 -9.10 -25.54
C LEU A 62 21.85 -8.22 -24.76
N GLY A 63 22.90 -8.81 -24.18
CA GLY A 63 23.87 -8.09 -23.33
C GLY A 63 23.24 -7.52 -22.06
N GLY A 64 22.08 -8.05 -21.64
CA GLY A 64 21.29 -7.54 -20.51
C GLY A 64 21.59 -8.24 -19.19
N ARG A 65 21.44 -7.50 -18.08
CA ARG A 65 21.52 -8.04 -16.72
C ARG A 65 20.12 -8.35 -16.20
N VAL A 66 19.89 -9.60 -15.78
CA VAL A 66 18.69 -9.97 -15.02
C VAL A 66 18.82 -9.37 -13.62
N ILE A 67 17.80 -8.60 -13.23
CA ILE A 67 17.70 -8.01 -11.90
C ILE A 67 16.53 -8.70 -11.21
N TRP A 68 16.84 -9.34 -10.08
CA TRP A 68 15.81 -9.87 -9.20
C TRP A 68 15.23 -8.74 -8.38
N PHE A 69 13.92 -8.57 -8.42
CA PHE A 69 13.21 -7.55 -7.67
C PHE A 69 12.36 -8.19 -6.56
N PRO A 70 12.25 -7.57 -5.38
CA PRO A 70 11.37 -8.02 -4.32
C PRO A 70 9.88 -7.95 -4.73
N VAL A 71 9.19 -9.08 -4.68
CA VAL A 71 7.77 -9.20 -5.05
C VAL A 71 6.88 -9.27 -3.80
N PRO A 72 5.72 -8.58 -3.75
CA PRO A 72 4.76 -8.66 -2.65
C PRO A 72 4.32 -10.08 -2.34
N VAL A 73 4.12 -10.38 -1.05
CA VAL A 73 3.68 -11.71 -0.59
C VAL A 73 2.36 -12.10 -1.23
N LEU A 74 1.40 -11.17 -1.31
CA LEU A 74 0.10 -11.40 -1.94
C LEU A 74 0.24 -11.82 -3.41
N TYR A 75 1.11 -11.16 -4.18
CA TYR A 75 1.35 -11.53 -5.57
C TYR A 75 1.93 -12.95 -5.66
N LEU A 76 2.88 -13.31 -4.79
CA LEU A 76 3.45 -14.66 -4.75
C LEU A 76 2.40 -15.73 -4.42
N LEU A 77 1.51 -15.45 -3.47
CA LEU A 77 0.39 -16.34 -3.13
C LEU A 77 -0.56 -16.52 -4.31
N LEU A 78 -0.91 -15.43 -4.99
CA LEU A 78 -1.77 -15.48 -6.19
C LEU A 78 -1.09 -16.24 -7.34
N GLN A 79 0.20 -15.99 -7.58
CA GLN A 79 0.99 -16.71 -8.59
C GLN A 79 0.98 -18.20 -8.30
N ASN A 80 1.27 -18.60 -7.07
CA ASN A 80 1.30 -20.01 -6.68
C ASN A 80 -0.09 -20.67 -6.74
N ALA A 81 -1.16 -19.94 -6.44
CA ALA A 81 -2.51 -20.47 -6.50
C ALA A 81 -3.06 -20.59 -7.93
N LEU A 82 -2.75 -19.62 -8.80
CA LEU A 82 -3.35 -19.52 -10.15
C LEU A 82 -2.51 -20.18 -11.23
N ARG A 83 -1.18 -20.02 -11.15
CA ARG A 83 -0.25 -20.52 -12.16
C ARG A 83 1.11 -20.85 -11.53
N PRO A 84 1.23 -22.00 -10.81
CA PRO A 84 2.48 -22.42 -10.19
C PRO A 84 3.65 -22.39 -11.18
N VAL A 85 4.82 -21.95 -10.73
CA VAL A 85 6.04 -21.90 -11.54
C VAL A 85 6.78 -23.23 -11.36
N PRO A 86 6.99 -24.03 -12.43
CA PRO A 86 7.74 -25.28 -12.33
C PRO A 86 9.20 -25.04 -11.95
N GLU A 87 9.86 -26.08 -11.42
CA GLU A 87 11.30 -26.03 -11.16
C GLU A 87 12.08 -25.74 -12.45
N GLY A 88 13.08 -24.88 -12.36
CA GLY A 88 13.89 -24.47 -13.51
C GLY A 88 13.24 -23.44 -14.43
N TYR A 89 12.07 -22.90 -14.08
CA TYR A 89 11.42 -21.79 -14.78
C TYR A 89 11.39 -20.51 -13.96
N VAL A 90 11.30 -19.38 -14.66
CA VAL A 90 11.11 -18.06 -14.07
C VAL A 90 10.02 -17.29 -14.82
N VAL A 91 9.30 -16.44 -14.11
CA VAL A 91 8.34 -15.50 -14.70
C VAL A 91 9.07 -14.21 -15.01
N LEU A 92 8.97 -13.75 -16.26
CA LEU A 92 9.48 -12.44 -16.64
C LEU A 92 8.48 -11.36 -16.22
N VAL A 93 9.00 -10.30 -15.60
CA VAL A 93 8.19 -9.18 -15.15
C VAL A 93 7.86 -8.28 -16.33
N ASP A 94 6.63 -8.36 -16.81
CA ASP A 94 6.07 -7.50 -17.84
C ASP A 94 5.46 -6.21 -17.23
N PRO A 95 5.06 -5.21 -18.04
CA PRO A 95 4.49 -3.96 -17.53
C PRO A 95 3.24 -4.15 -16.64
N LEU A 96 2.42 -5.17 -16.90
CA LEU A 96 1.23 -5.43 -16.07
C LEU A 96 1.60 -6.03 -14.73
N THR A 97 2.60 -6.93 -14.69
CA THR A 97 3.16 -7.42 -13.43
C THR A 97 3.75 -6.26 -12.62
N TRP A 98 4.46 -5.33 -13.26
CA TRP A 98 4.95 -4.13 -12.60
C TRP A 98 3.82 -3.27 -12.03
N ALA A 99 2.75 -3.04 -12.80
CA ALA A 99 1.59 -2.29 -12.34
C ALA A 99 0.92 -2.94 -11.11
N ALA A 100 0.81 -4.28 -11.10
CA ALA A 100 0.28 -5.03 -9.96
C ALA A 100 1.18 -4.89 -8.72
N ILE A 101 2.49 -5.05 -8.87
CA ILE A 101 3.47 -4.91 -7.78
C ILE A 101 3.42 -3.49 -7.18
N VAL A 102 3.41 -2.47 -8.03
CA VAL A 102 3.33 -1.07 -7.60
C VAL A 102 1.99 -0.78 -6.94
N GLY A 103 0.87 -1.28 -7.47
CA GLY A 103 -0.46 -1.12 -6.88
C GLY A 103 -0.55 -1.72 -5.47
N MET A 104 0.06 -2.89 -5.25
CA MET A 104 0.16 -3.49 -3.91
C MET A 104 1.03 -2.63 -2.99
N ALA A 105 2.19 -2.15 -3.47
CA ALA A 105 3.04 -1.27 -2.69
C ALA A 105 2.32 0.02 -2.29
N ILE A 106 1.59 0.67 -3.21
CA ILE A 106 0.77 1.86 -2.91
C ILE A 106 -0.30 1.54 -1.86
N THR A 107 -0.99 0.40 -1.99
CA THR A 107 -1.98 -0.04 -1.00
C THR A 107 -1.35 -0.20 0.39
N ALA A 108 -0.20 -0.88 0.48
CA ALA A 108 0.51 -1.06 1.74
C ALA A 108 0.90 0.29 2.37
N LEU A 109 1.52 1.17 1.57
CA LEU A 109 1.95 2.50 2.03
C LEU A 109 0.78 3.36 2.47
N ASN A 110 -0.36 3.30 1.79
CA ASN A 110 -1.56 4.05 2.17
C ASN A 110 -2.16 3.55 3.49
N ILE A 111 -1.98 2.27 3.85
CA ILE A 111 -2.50 1.73 5.12
C ILE A 111 -1.61 2.10 6.33
N PHE A 112 -0.36 2.52 6.12
CA PHE A 112 0.48 2.95 7.25
C PHE A 112 -0.19 4.07 8.05
N PRO A 113 -0.15 4.01 9.39
CA PRO A 113 -0.85 4.95 10.27
C PRO A 113 -0.06 6.26 10.37
N ALA A 114 0.04 6.97 9.26
CA ALA A 114 0.95 8.08 9.10
C ALA A 114 0.27 9.30 8.48
N TRP A 115 0.40 10.44 9.15
CA TRP A 115 -0.12 11.73 8.67
C TRP A 115 -1.60 11.64 8.24
N GLN A 116 -2.01 12.32 7.16
CA GLN A 116 -3.32 12.27 6.50
C GLN A 116 -3.34 11.25 5.34
N LEU A 117 -2.48 10.23 5.37
CA LEU A 117 -2.73 9.07 4.53
C LEU A 117 -4.03 8.37 4.98
N ASP A 118 -4.59 7.53 4.12
CA ASP A 118 -5.77 6.70 4.39
C ASP A 118 -5.66 5.98 5.74
N GLY A 119 -4.54 5.31 6.00
CA GLY A 119 -4.21 4.63 7.25
C GLY A 119 -4.04 5.57 8.44
N GLY A 120 -3.66 6.82 8.20
CA GLY A 120 -3.69 7.90 9.17
C GLY A 120 -5.11 8.23 9.63
N HIS A 121 -6.10 8.24 8.74
CA HIS A 121 -7.51 8.39 9.10
C HIS A 121 -8.03 7.21 9.92
N LEU A 122 -7.67 5.96 9.54
CA LEU A 122 -7.99 4.76 10.32
C LEU A 122 -7.40 4.85 11.74
N ALA A 123 -6.11 5.15 11.84
CA ALA A 123 -5.41 5.26 13.12
C ALA A 123 -5.98 6.41 13.96
N ARG A 124 -6.34 7.55 13.34
CA ARG A 124 -6.95 8.68 14.03
C ARG A 124 -8.34 8.36 14.57
N ALA A 125 -9.12 7.59 13.83
CA ALA A 125 -10.44 7.13 14.24
C ALA A 125 -10.37 6.10 15.38
N VAL A 126 -9.44 5.14 15.29
CA VAL A 126 -9.35 4.02 16.26
C VAL A 126 -8.57 4.39 17.51
N LEU A 127 -7.41 5.04 17.35
CA LEU A 127 -6.46 5.32 18.44
C LEU A 127 -6.66 6.71 19.05
N GLY A 128 -7.34 7.63 18.35
CA GLY A 128 -7.49 9.02 18.76
C GLY A 128 -6.26 9.89 18.47
N ALA A 129 -6.39 11.20 18.72
CA ALA A 129 -5.39 12.20 18.31
C ALA A 129 -3.99 11.97 18.91
N ARG A 130 -3.91 11.66 20.20
CA ARG A 130 -2.62 11.51 20.91
C ARG A 130 -1.80 10.33 20.35
N TYR A 131 -2.44 9.17 20.19
CA TYR A 131 -1.77 7.96 19.73
C TYR A 131 -1.52 7.96 18.22
N HIS A 132 -2.34 8.68 17.44
CA HIS A 132 -2.07 8.89 16.02
C HIS A 132 -0.72 9.57 15.77
N ASN A 133 -0.34 10.58 16.56
CA ASN A 133 0.95 11.25 16.40
C ASN A 133 2.13 10.30 16.67
N TYR A 134 2.05 9.49 17.73
CA TYR A 134 3.06 8.46 17.99
C TYR A 134 3.11 7.41 16.87
N ALA A 135 1.96 6.99 16.35
CA ALA A 135 1.89 6.06 15.23
C ALA A 135 2.49 6.63 13.94
N THR A 136 2.33 7.94 13.69
CA THR A 136 2.94 8.62 12.55
C THR A 136 4.46 8.64 12.68
N LEU A 137 5.00 9.00 13.84
CA LEU A 137 6.44 8.99 14.09
C LEU A 137 7.03 7.58 13.99
N ALA A 138 6.34 6.58 14.54
CA ALA A 138 6.74 5.18 14.43
C ALA A 138 6.74 4.71 12.97
N SER A 139 5.73 5.10 12.17
CA SER A 139 5.65 4.77 10.75
C SER A 139 6.81 5.37 9.95
N ILE A 140 7.18 6.63 10.22
CA ILE A 140 8.35 7.26 9.59
C ILE A 140 9.61 6.44 9.89
N LEU A 141 9.83 6.07 11.15
CA LEU A 141 11.00 5.28 11.55
C LEU A 141 11.03 3.91 10.87
N ILE A 142 9.90 3.20 10.84
CA ILE A 142 9.77 1.88 10.19
C ILE A 142 10.06 2.02 8.69
N LEU A 143 9.48 3.01 8.02
CA LEU A 143 9.68 3.22 6.58
C LEU A 143 11.14 3.55 6.25
N LEU A 144 11.84 4.31 7.11
CA LEU A 144 13.29 4.54 6.98
C LEU A 144 14.09 3.24 7.12
N MET A 145 13.76 2.40 8.12
CA MET A 145 14.44 1.12 8.35
C MET A 145 14.24 0.13 7.20
N VAL A 146 13.05 0.11 6.59
CA VAL A 146 12.71 -0.79 5.47
C VAL A 146 13.24 -0.24 4.13
N GLY A 147 13.63 1.03 4.07
CA GLY A 147 14.21 1.65 2.87
C GLY A 147 13.22 2.41 1.98
N TYR A 148 11.99 2.65 2.46
CA TYR A 148 11.00 3.52 1.80
C TYR A 148 11.30 5.01 2.09
N TYR A 149 12.54 5.44 1.82
CA TYR A 149 13.05 6.77 2.19
C TYR A 149 12.21 7.91 1.63
N MET A 150 11.81 7.83 0.36
CA MET A 150 11.02 8.89 -0.28
C MET A 150 9.66 9.08 0.42
N MET A 151 8.99 7.99 0.76
CA MET A 151 7.72 8.04 1.48
C MET A 151 7.91 8.53 2.92
N ALA A 152 8.94 8.04 3.61
CA ALA A 152 9.26 8.49 4.97
C ALA A 152 9.56 10.00 5.03
N LEU A 153 10.36 10.51 4.09
CA LEU A 153 10.67 11.93 3.97
C LEU A 153 9.45 12.76 3.59
N PHE A 154 8.60 12.25 2.70
CA PHE A 154 7.34 12.90 2.34
C PHE A 154 6.41 13.05 3.55
N ILE A 155 6.20 11.96 4.30
CA ILE A 155 5.39 11.96 5.52
C ILE A 155 6.02 12.88 6.58
N LEU A 156 7.33 12.84 6.77
CA LEU A 156 8.04 13.71 7.71
C LEU A 156 7.86 15.19 7.34
N PHE A 157 8.04 15.53 6.07
CA PHE A 157 7.82 16.89 5.55
C PHE A 157 6.38 17.35 5.80
N MET A 158 5.40 16.53 5.43
CA MET A 158 3.98 16.84 5.66
C MET A 158 3.62 16.94 7.14
N TYR A 159 4.21 16.08 7.99
CA TYR A 159 4.04 16.14 9.44
C TYR A 159 4.58 17.45 10.03
N MET A 160 5.76 17.89 9.58
CA MET A 160 6.35 19.17 10.00
C MET A 160 5.50 20.38 9.55
N VAL A 161 5.02 20.37 8.30
CA VAL A 161 4.18 21.45 7.74
C VAL A 161 2.82 21.55 8.45
N SER A 162 2.19 20.40 8.74
CA SER A 162 0.88 20.35 9.40
C SER A 162 0.94 20.48 10.92
N GLY A 163 2.13 20.46 11.53
CA GLY A 163 2.29 20.45 13.00
C GLY A 163 1.66 19.24 13.67
N GLY A 164 1.51 18.11 12.96
CA GLY A 164 0.80 16.92 13.43
C GLY A 164 -0.72 17.11 13.59
N VAL A 165 -1.29 18.18 13.02
CA VAL A 165 -2.73 18.39 13.05
C VAL A 165 -3.41 17.46 12.03
N THR A 166 -4.36 16.68 12.53
CA THR A 166 -5.17 15.75 11.74
C THR A 166 -6.63 16.19 11.70
N VAL A 167 -7.38 15.57 10.79
CA VAL A 167 -8.83 15.74 10.70
C VAL A 167 -9.47 15.34 12.03
N ARG A 168 -10.26 16.26 12.59
CA ARG A 168 -11.02 16.05 13.83
C ARG A 168 -12.50 15.85 13.47
N PRO A 169 -13.10 14.70 13.78
CA PRO A 169 -14.53 14.52 13.63
C PRO A 169 -15.32 15.47 14.53
N LEU A 170 -16.58 15.77 14.18
CA LEU A 170 -17.47 16.59 15.00
C LEU A 170 -17.76 15.90 16.34
N ASP A 171 -18.11 14.62 16.31
CA ASP A 171 -18.10 13.75 17.49
C ASP A 171 -16.80 12.95 17.57
N ASP A 172 -15.88 13.43 18.41
CA ASP A 172 -14.59 12.81 18.70
C ASP A 172 -14.55 12.15 20.09
N VAL A 173 -15.68 12.04 20.78
CA VAL A 173 -15.79 11.39 22.11
C VAL A 173 -16.24 9.95 21.96
N SER A 174 -17.22 9.70 21.09
CA SER A 174 -17.75 8.36 20.84
C SER A 174 -16.70 7.45 20.20
N PRO A 175 -16.46 6.23 20.73
CA PRO A 175 -15.51 5.31 20.13
C PRO A 175 -16.04 4.74 18.80
N VAL A 176 -15.13 4.29 17.94
CA VAL A 176 -15.53 3.52 16.74
C VAL A 176 -16.16 2.18 17.13
N SER A 177 -17.10 1.74 16.29
CA SER A 177 -17.73 0.42 16.40
C SER A 177 -16.72 -0.74 16.45
N GLY A 178 -17.08 -1.84 17.14
CA GLY A 178 -16.18 -2.98 17.39
C GLY A 178 -15.65 -3.66 16.11
N TRP A 179 -16.49 -3.82 15.09
CA TRP A 179 -16.08 -4.45 13.83
C TRP A 179 -15.09 -3.58 13.04
N ARG A 180 -15.15 -2.25 13.14
CA ARG A 180 -14.16 -1.34 12.54
C ARG A 180 -12.79 -1.47 13.22
N LYS A 181 -12.75 -1.75 14.53
CA LYS A 181 -11.48 -2.09 15.21
C LYS A 181 -10.90 -3.41 14.69
N ALA A 182 -11.74 -4.40 14.42
CA ALA A 182 -11.29 -5.65 13.79
C ALA A 182 -10.77 -5.39 12.36
N LEU A 183 -11.44 -4.55 11.58
CA LEU A 183 -10.96 -4.15 10.25
C LEU A 183 -9.66 -3.34 10.29
N PHE A 184 -9.46 -2.51 11.31
CA PHE A 184 -8.17 -1.87 11.53
C PHE A 184 -7.06 -2.90 11.73
N GLY A 185 -7.31 -3.95 12.53
CA GLY A 185 -6.38 -5.07 12.65
C GLY A 185 -6.14 -5.78 11.32
N ALA A 186 -7.21 -6.06 10.56
CA ALA A 186 -7.12 -6.70 9.25
C ALA A 186 -6.37 -5.86 8.21
N SER A 187 -6.46 -4.53 8.26
CA SER A 187 -5.73 -3.67 7.32
C SER A 187 -4.22 -3.82 7.48
N TRP A 188 -3.71 -4.03 8.68
CA TRP A 188 -2.28 -4.32 8.89
C TRP A 188 -1.84 -5.64 8.25
N ILE A 189 -2.71 -6.65 8.28
CA ILE A 189 -2.46 -7.92 7.58
C ILE A 189 -2.42 -7.67 6.07
N ILE A 190 -3.37 -6.89 5.53
CA ILE A 190 -3.38 -6.49 4.13
C ILE A 190 -2.09 -5.75 3.75
N ALA A 191 -1.65 -4.78 4.56
CA ALA A 191 -0.41 -4.05 4.33
C ALA A 191 0.80 -4.98 4.32
N ALA A 192 0.90 -5.90 5.29
CA ALA A 192 1.98 -6.88 5.35
C ALA A 192 1.99 -7.81 4.12
N LEU A 193 0.82 -8.26 3.66
CA LEU A 193 0.69 -9.07 2.45
C LEU A 193 1.08 -8.29 1.18
N CYS A 194 0.81 -7.00 1.16
CA CYS A 194 1.12 -6.13 0.02
C CYS A 194 2.58 -5.63 0.00
N LEU A 195 3.35 -5.87 1.08
CA LEU A 195 4.78 -5.63 1.12
C LEU A 195 5.56 -6.85 0.61
N PRO A 196 6.75 -6.63 0.04
CA PRO A 196 7.64 -7.73 -0.30
C PRO A 196 8.15 -8.45 0.95
N TYR A 197 8.37 -9.75 0.83
CA TYR A 197 8.98 -10.53 1.90
C TYR A 197 10.37 -9.97 2.24
N PRO A 198 10.68 -9.64 3.50
CA PRO A 198 11.99 -9.16 3.89
C PRO A 198 13.02 -10.27 3.69
N ARG A 199 13.82 -10.15 2.63
CA ARG A 199 15.07 -10.92 2.50
C ARG A 199 16.11 -10.16 3.32
N PHE A 200 16.31 -10.57 4.56
CA PHE A 200 17.50 -10.19 5.31
C PHE A 200 18.69 -10.80 4.55
N ALA A 201 19.39 -9.95 3.80
CA ALA A 201 20.63 -10.30 3.12
C ALA A 201 21.77 -10.39 4.13
#